data_AF-A0A2C9XXF1-F1
#
_entry.id   AF-A0A2C9XXF1-F1
#
_cell.length_a   1.000
_cell.length_b   1.000
_cell.length_c   1.000
_cell.angle_alpha   90.00
_cell.angle_beta   90.00
_cell.angle_gamma   90.00
#
_symmetry.space_group_name_H-M   'P 1'
#
loop_
_entity.id
_entity.type
_entity.pdbx_description
1 polymer ?
#
loop_
_entity_poly.entity_id
_entity_poly.type
_entity_poly.pdbx_seq_one_letter_code
_entity_poly.pdbx_strand_id
1 'polypeptide(L)'
;MIDQTTYTGAGVGFKPIHFEAALACTEPGLWYEVHPENYMVDGGPRLALLEAIRARRPVSLHGVSLSLAADCSPDSDHLKRLKSLANRIEPALVSEHLAWSTWRGQYHPDLLPFPRSHEALARVCGNIEKTQEVLARRIAIENPTHYGELKGHDWGELDFFSELTRRTGCGILLDVNNVYLSAYNLGFDANDYIDNVPCDVVLEIHLAGHGEDGESALLIDSHAAPVADPVWDLFERLVARIGARPTIIERDDEIPPFNVLLGERARAQSVLDAAKGEAK
;
A
#
# COMPACT_ATOMS: atom_id res chain seq x y z
N MET A 1 -0.80 -6.11 -25.32
CA MET A 1 -0.11 -6.02 -24.02
C MET A 1 -0.40 -4.63 -23.49
N ILE A 2 -0.95 -4.52 -22.28
CA ILE A 2 -1.11 -3.20 -21.64
C ILE A 2 0.28 -2.71 -21.29
N ASP A 3 0.59 -1.51 -21.74
CA ASP A 3 1.86 -0.89 -21.46
C ASP A 3 1.92 -0.49 -19.98
N GLN A 4 2.91 -1.02 -19.24
CA GLN A 4 3.15 -0.67 -17.84
C GLN A 4 3.48 0.82 -17.66
N THR A 5 3.79 1.56 -18.74
CA THR A 5 3.92 3.04 -18.70
C THR A 5 2.62 3.78 -18.30
N THR A 6 1.47 3.10 -18.29
CA THR A 6 0.18 3.68 -17.87
C THR A 6 -0.04 3.69 -16.35
N TYR A 7 0.81 3.00 -15.58
CA TYR A 7 0.79 3.02 -14.12
C TYR A 7 1.54 4.26 -13.59
N THR A 8 0.95 5.44 -13.77
CA THR A 8 1.58 6.75 -13.44
C THR A 8 0.59 7.83 -12.97
N GLY A 9 -0.68 7.46 -12.79
CA GLY A 9 -1.77 8.35 -12.35
C GLY A 9 -2.42 7.88 -11.05
N ALA A 10 -3.61 8.39 -10.75
CA ALA A 10 -4.38 7.95 -9.61
C ALA A 10 -5.28 6.73 -9.94
N GLY A 11 -5.34 5.74 -9.05
CA GLY A 11 -6.15 4.53 -9.14
C GLY A 11 -7.21 4.45 -8.03
N VAL A 12 -7.96 3.35 -8.00
CA VAL A 12 -8.93 3.03 -6.92
C VAL A 12 -8.86 1.56 -6.53
N GLY A 13 -9.02 1.26 -5.25
CA GLY A 13 -9.16 -0.11 -4.76
C GLY A 13 -10.34 -0.81 -5.44
N PHE A 14 -10.12 -1.98 -6.04
CA PHE A 14 -11.17 -2.69 -6.77
C PHE A 14 -11.96 -3.62 -5.85
N LYS A 15 -13.28 -3.38 -5.79
CA LYS A 15 -14.24 -4.27 -5.14
C LYS A 15 -15.17 -4.90 -6.20
N PRO A 16 -15.51 -6.20 -6.10
CA PRO A 16 -16.37 -6.86 -7.09
C PRO A 16 -17.73 -6.19 -7.33
N ILE A 17 -18.29 -5.50 -6.33
CA ILE A 17 -19.53 -4.72 -6.46
C ILE A 17 -19.44 -3.61 -7.52
N HIS A 18 -18.24 -3.11 -7.83
CA HIS A 18 -18.02 -2.08 -8.84
C HIS A 18 -17.69 -2.62 -10.22
N PHE A 19 -17.71 -3.94 -10.44
CA PHE A 19 -17.18 -4.55 -11.67
C PHE A 19 -17.70 -3.93 -12.97
N GLU A 20 -19.01 -3.83 -13.15
CA GLU A 20 -19.60 -3.27 -14.39
C GLU A 20 -19.18 -1.81 -14.62
N ALA A 21 -19.18 -1.00 -13.56
CA ALA A 21 -18.78 0.40 -13.63
C ALA A 21 -17.28 0.55 -13.91
N ALA A 22 -16.44 -0.26 -13.27
CA ALA A 22 -14.99 -0.30 -13.49
C ALA A 22 -14.65 -0.72 -14.93
N LEU A 23 -15.33 -1.75 -15.44
CA LEU A 23 -15.11 -2.26 -16.80
C LEU A 23 -15.52 -1.23 -17.87
N ALA A 24 -16.58 -0.48 -17.64
CA ALA A 24 -17.09 0.56 -18.53
C ALA A 24 -16.33 1.90 -18.44
N CYS A 25 -15.56 2.13 -17.38
CA CYS A 25 -14.89 3.39 -17.12
C CYS A 25 -13.76 3.65 -18.13
N THR A 26 -13.78 4.83 -18.76
CA THR A 26 -12.82 5.25 -19.79
C THR A 26 -11.85 6.34 -19.32
N GLU A 27 -11.89 6.71 -18.03
CA GLU A 27 -11.03 7.74 -17.47
C GLU A 27 -9.53 7.45 -17.73
N PRO A 28 -8.76 8.42 -18.26
CA PRO A 28 -7.35 8.20 -18.56
C PRO A 28 -6.53 8.02 -17.29
N GLY A 29 -5.49 7.18 -17.34
CA GLY A 29 -4.60 6.93 -16.20
C GLY A 29 -5.22 6.15 -15.04
N LEU A 30 -6.47 5.69 -15.15
CA LEU A 30 -7.11 4.85 -14.13
C LEU A 30 -6.47 3.45 -14.11
N TRP A 31 -6.13 2.99 -12.93
CA TRP A 31 -5.66 1.64 -12.61
C TRP A 31 -6.31 1.17 -11.32
N TYR A 32 -6.16 -0.12 -11.01
CA TYR A 32 -6.81 -0.75 -9.86
C TYR A 32 -5.83 -1.48 -8.97
N GLU A 33 -6.13 -1.50 -7.68
CA GLU A 33 -5.45 -2.36 -6.73
C GLU A 33 -6.38 -3.44 -6.20
N VAL A 34 -5.83 -4.61 -5.89
CA VAL A 34 -6.56 -5.67 -5.21
C VAL A 34 -5.69 -6.36 -4.16
N HIS A 35 -6.35 -6.86 -3.10
CA HIS A 35 -5.72 -7.80 -2.18
C HIS A 35 -5.62 -9.19 -2.84
N PRO A 36 -4.40 -9.69 -3.11
CA PRO A 36 -4.20 -10.93 -3.85
C PRO A 36 -4.81 -12.15 -3.15
N GLU A 37 -4.93 -12.14 -1.82
CA GLU A 37 -5.52 -13.20 -1.01
C GLU A 37 -6.95 -13.54 -1.43
N ASN A 38 -7.70 -12.56 -1.96
CA ASN A 38 -9.05 -12.76 -2.48
C ASN A 38 -9.11 -13.51 -3.82
N TYR A 39 -7.96 -13.65 -4.50
CA TYR A 39 -7.83 -14.15 -5.87
C TYR A 39 -6.82 -15.30 -6.01
N MET A 40 -6.15 -15.71 -4.93
CA MET A 40 -5.23 -16.86 -4.87
C MET A 40 -5.96 -18.21 -4.92
N VAL A 41 -6.78 -18.40 -5.96
CA VAL A 41 -7.60 -19.59 -6.23
C VAL A 41 -7.28 -20.12 -7.63
N ASP A 42 -7.54 -21.41 -7.88
CA ASP A 42 -7.24 -22.04 -9.18
C ASP A 42 -8.09 -21.48 -10.34
N GLY A 43 -9.26 -20.92 -10.03
CA GLY A 43 -10.19 -20.36 -11.01
C GLY A 43 -11.48 -19.85 -10.39
N GLY A 44 -12.49 -19.65 -11.25
CA GLY A 44 -13.82 -19.21 -10.84
C GLY A 44 -14.09 -17.73 -11.10
N PRO A 45 -15.28 -17.24 -10.72
CA PRO A 45 -15.78 -15.93 -11.14
C PRO A 45 -14.88 -14.79 -10.67
N ARG A 46 -14.39 -14.80 -9.41
CA ARG A 46 -13.52 -13.73 -8.89
C ARG A 46 -12.28 -13.52 -9.75
N LEU A 47 -11.60 -14.61 -10.11
CA LEU A 47 -10.39 -14.54 -10.92
C LEU A 47 -10.70 -14.08 -12.35
N ALA A 48 -11.80 -14.55 -12.94
CA ALA A 48 -12.24 -14.10 -14.26
C ALA A 48 -12.58 -12.60 -14.29
N LEU A 49 -13.18 -12.05 -13.23
CA LEU A 49 -13.43 -10.61 -13.11
C LEU A 49 -12.10 -9.83 -13.09
N LEU A 50 -11.13 -10.29 -12.29
CA LEU A 50 -9.82 -9.64 -12.20
C LEU A 50 -9.08 -9.68 -13.54
N GLU A 51 -9.13 -10.81 -14.26
CA GLU A 51 -8.56 -10.93 -15.60
C GLU A 51 -9.22 -9.97 -16.60
N ALA A 52 -10.55 -9.82 -16.54
CA ALA A 52 -11.28 -8.90 -17.40
C ALA A 52 -10.91 -7.43 -17.13
N ILE A 53 -10.74 -7.05 -15.86
CA ILE A 53 -10.23 -5.72 -15.49
C ILE A 53 -8.78 -5.54 -15.97
N ARG A 54 -7.91 -6.51 -15.66
CA ARG A 54 -6.49 -6.49 -16.05
C ARG A 54 -6.30 -6.47 -17.56
N ALA A 55 -7.24 -6.99 -18.35
CA ALA A 55 -7.19 -6.92 -19.81
C ALA A 55 -7.43 -5.51 -20.35
N ARG A 56 -7.94 -4.58 -19.55
CA ARG A 56 -8.20 -3.18 -19.93
C ARG A 56 -7.32 -2.16 -19.21
N ARG A 57 -6.98 -2.39 -17.94
CA ARG A 57 -6.25 -1.44 -17.08
C ARG A 57 -5.09 -2.12 -16.35
N PRO A 58 -4.04 -1.38 -15.97
CA PRO A 58 -3.05 -1.88 -15.03
C PRO A 58 -3.68 -2.30 -13.70
N VAL A 59 -3.07 -3.29 -13.06
CA VAL A 59 -3.45 -3.76 -11.72
C VAL A 59 -2.20 -3.84 -10.85
N SER A 60 -2.25 -3.35 -9.61
CA SER A 60 -1.28 -3.70 -8.54
C SER A 60 -1.87 -4.79 -7.65
N LEU A 61 -0.99 -5.56 -7.02
CA LEU A 61 -1.36 -6.50 -5.96
C LEU A 61 -0.78 -6.02 -4.64
N HIS A 62 -1.63 -5.69 -3.69
CA HIS A 62 -1.22 -5.26 -2.37
C HIS A 62 -1.59 -6.33 -1.33
N GLY A 63 -0.59 -7.05 -0.84
CA GLY A 63 -0.77 -8.14 0.13
C GLY A 63 -1.01 -7.63 1.55
N VAL A 64 -1.60 -8.49 2.37
CA VAL A 64 -1.85 -8.21 3.80
C VAL A 64 -1.51 -9.40 4.72
N SER A 65 -0.86 -10.43 4.18
CA SER A 65 -0.76 -11.75 4.85
C SER A 65 0.62 -12.41 4.82
N LEU A 66 1.65 -11.80 4.20
CA LEU A 66 2.98 -12.44 4.18
C LEU A 66 3.74 -12.29 5.49
N SER A 67 3.38 -11.30 6.32
CA SER A 67 3.94 -11.15 7.66
C SER A 67 5.45 -10.91 7.61
N LEU A 68 5.91 -9.98 6.77
CA LEU A 68 7.35 -9.85 6.46
C LEU A 68 8.22 -9.54 7.68
N ALA A 69 7.64 -8.99 8.76
CA ALA A 69 8.35 -8.77 10.02
C ALA A 69 8.39 -9.98 10.97
N ALA A 70 7.68 -11.07 10.68
CA ALA A 70 7.55 -12.24 11.55
C ALA A 70 8.89 -12.85 11.95
N ASP A 71 8.90 -13.59 13.06
CA ASP A 71 10.06 -14.36 13.52
C ASP A 71 10.39 -15.58 12.66
N CYS A 72 9.53 -15.91 11.70
CA CYS A 72 9.72 -16.99 10.75
C CYS A 72 9.83 -16.48 9.30
N SER A 73 10.27 -17.36 8.40
CA SER A 73 10.23 -17.07 6.96
C SER A 73 8.79 -17.02 6.44
N PRO A 74 8.51 -16.28 5.35
CA PRO A 74 7.20 -16.28 4.73
C PRO A 74 6.78 -17.69 4.30
N ASP A 75 5.48 -17.96 4.45
CA ASP A 75 4.86 -19.25 4.12
C ASP A 75 5.10 -19.60 2.64
N SER A 76 5.73 -20.75 2.39
CA SER A 76 6.12 -21.16 1.05
C SER A 76 4.93 -21.48 0.15
N ASP A 77 3.82 -21.98 0.70
CA ASP A 77 2.62 -22.28 -0.08
C ASP A 77 1.83 -21.02 -0.39
N HIS A 78 1.80 -20.06 0.53
CA HIS A 78 1.31 -18.72 0.24
C HIS A 78 2.12 -18.08 -0.89
N LEU A 79 3.46 -18.07 -0.81
CA LEU A 79 4.32 -17.52 -1.86
C LEU A 79 4.11 -18.20 -3.23
N LYS A 80 3.88 -19.52 -3.27
CA LYS A 80 3.54 -20.23 -4.52
C LYS A 80 2.23 -19.73 -5.12
N ARG A 81 1.19 -19.53 -4.29
CA ARG A 81 -0.11 -19.00 -4.74
C ARG A 81 0.01 -17.57 -5.22
N LEU A 82 0.72 -16.71 -4.48
CA LEU A 82 1.00 -15.33 -4.91
C LEU A 82 1.78 -15.29 -6.22
N LYS A 83 2.82 -16.14 -6.38
CA LYS A 83 3.58 -16.25 -7.64
C LYS A 83 2.68 -16.66 -8.80
N SER A 84 1.81 -17.65 -8.59
CA SER A 84 0.87 -18.13 -9.61
C SER A 84 -0.05 -16.98 -10.07
N LEU A 85 -0.63 -16.24 -9.12
CA LEU A 85 -1.46 -15.09 -9.41
C LEU A 85 -0.69 -13.96 -10.11
N ALA A 86 0.51 -13.62 -9.61
CA ALA A 86 1.35 -12.57 -10.19
C ALA A 86 1.79 -12.90 -11.63
N ASN A 87 2.09 -14.16 -11.93
CA ASN A 87 2.39 -14.60 -13.30
C ASN A 87 1.17 -14.52 -14.22
N ARG A 88 -0.03 -14.75 -13.68
CA ARG A 88 -1.28 -14.73 -14.45
C ARG A 88 -1.77 -13.30 -14.72
N ILE A 89 -1.69 -12.44 -13.72
CA ILE A 89 -2.19 -11.06 -13.78
C ILE A 89 -1.11 -10.10 -14.32
N GLU A 90 0.17 -10.45 -14.23
CA GLU A 90 1.28 -9.56 -14.60
C GLU A 90 1.10 -8.15 -14.04
N PRO A 91 1.04 -7.99 -12.69
CA PRO A 91 0.69 -6.72 -12.08
C PRO A 91 1.83 -5.71 -12.24
N ALA A 92 1.47 -4.42 -12.22
CA ALA A 92 2.39 -3.30 -12.31
C ALA A 92 3.30 -3.22 -11.07
N LEU A 93 2.72 -3.45 -9.89
CA LEU A 93 3.43 -3.52 -8.62
C LEU A 93 2.93 -4.71 -7.79
N VAL A 94 3.81 -5.27 -6.97
CA VAL A 94 3.43 -6.12 -5.84
C VAL A 94 3.95 -5.45 -4.57
N SER A 95 3.07 -5.23 -3.60
CA SER A 95 3.40 -4.58 -2.33
C SER A 95 2.92 -5.41 -1.13
N GLU A 96 3.45 -5.11 0.05
CA GLU A 96 3.09 -5.73 1.32
C GLU A 96 3.40 -4.77 2.48
N HIS A 97 2.75 -4.97 3.60
CA HIS A 97 3.00 -4.33 4.88
C HIS A 97 4.29 -4.77 5.55
N LEU A 98 4.95 -3.81 6.21
CA LEU A 98 5.98 -4.09 7.19
C LEU A 98 5.37 -4.42 8.55
N ALA A 99 4.82 -5.62 8.70
CA ALA A 99 4.10 -6.00 9.93
C ALA A 99 4.17 -7.48 10.30
N TRP A 100 3.73 -7.78 11.53
CA TRP A 100 3.35 -9.12 11.98
C TRP A 100 1.86 -9.36 11.69
N SER A 101 1.56 -10.20 10.70
CA SER A 101 0.24 -10.83 10.59
C SER A 101 0.23 -12.24 11.23
N THR A 102 1.38 -12.73 11.70
CA THR A 102 1.52 -13.99 12.43
C THR A 102 2.57 -13.88 13.52
N TRP A 103 2.22 -14.19 14.77
CA TRP A 103 3.15 -14.25 15.90
C TRP A 103 2.93 -15.55 16.68
N ARG A 104 4.02 -16.30 16.94
CA ARG A 104 3.94 -17.60 17.67
C ARG A 104 2.90 -18.57 17.12
N GLY A 105 2.66 -18.56 15.80
CA GLY A 105 1.69 -19.42 15.12
C GLY A 105 0.23 -18.96 15.18
N GLN A 106 -0.06 -17.75 15.68
CA GLN A 106 -1.40 -17.15 15.65
C GLN A 106 -1.46 -16.02 14.63
N TYR A 107 -2.50 -16.00 13.79
CA TYR A 107 -2.76 -14.92 12.84
C TYR A 107 -3.37 -13.72 13.56
N HIS A 108 -2.83 -12.53 13.31
CA HIS A 108 -3.31 -11.26 13.85
C HIS A 108 -3.65 -10.32 12.69
N PRO A 109 -4.92 -9.92 12.52
CA PRO A 109 -5.34 -9.07 11.41
C PRO A 109 -4.82 -7.63 11.55
N ASP A 110 -4.57 -7.16 12.77
CA ASP A 110 -4.23 -5.76 13.07
C ASP A 110 -2.76 -5.41 12.87
N LEU A 111 -2.03 -6.18 12.06
CA LEU A 111 -0.65 -5.90 11.63
C LEU A 111 0.25 -5.40 12.78
N LEU A 112 0.55 -6.30 13.73
CA LEU A 112 1.12 -5.89 15.02
C LEU A 112 2.47 -5.17 14.87
N PRO A 113 2.71 -4.10 15.66
CA PRO A 113 3.97 -3.40 15.65
C PRO A 113 5.08 -4.28 16.23
N PHE A 114 6.30 -4.09 15.75
CA PHE A 114 7.49 -4.80 16.22
C PHE A 114 8.63 -3.82 16.54
N PRO A 115 9.52 -4.15 17.49
CA PRO A 115 10.68 -3.32 17.73
C PRO A 115 11.59 -3.35 16.49
N ARG A 116 11.82 -2.18 15.91
CA ARG A 116 12.79 -1.95 14.82
C ARG A 116 14.23 -2.09 15.34
N SER A 117 14.62 -3.31 15.69
CA SER A 117 15.96 -3.66 16.17
C SER A 117 16.87 -4.05 15.00
N HIS A 118 18.18 -4.11 15.25
CA HIS A 118 19.14 -4.66 14.27
C HIS A 118 18.82 -6.10 13.85
N GLU A 119 18.33 -6.93 14.78
CA GLU A 119 17.92 -8.30 14.48
C GLU A 119 16.67 -8.34 13.60
N ALA A 120 15.67 -7.51 13.92
CA ALA A 120 14.46 -7.39 13.10
C ALA A 120 14.79 -6.94 11.68
N LEU A 121 15.66 -5.95 11.52
CA LEU A 121 16.12 -5.48 10.21
C LEU A 121 16.74 -6.61 9.38
N ALA A 122 17.66 -7.39 9.97
CA ALA A 122 18.30 -8.50 9.28
C ALA A 122 17.28 -9.56 8.84
N ARG A 123 16.30 -9.86 9.69
CA ARG A 123 15.24 -10.83 9.41
C ARG A 123 14.30 -10.37 8.30
N VAL A 124 13.80 -9.13 8.38
CA VAL A 124 12.94 -8.53 7.35
C VAL A 124 13.68 -8.51 6.01
N CYS A 125 14.97 -8.16 5.98
CA CYS A 125 15.76 -8.19 4.75
C CYS A 125 15.73 -9.58 4.11
N GLY A 126 16.01 -10.64 4.88
CA GLY A 126 15.98 -12.02 4.38
C GLY A 126 14.58 -12.46 3.90
N ASN A 127 13.52 -12.02 4.58
CA ASN A 127 12.14 -12.31 4.20
C ASN A 127 11.75 -11.62 2.87
N ILE A 128 12.17 -10.36 2.68
CA ILE A 128 11.97 -9.61 1.44
C ILE A 128 12.76 -10.24 0.30
N GLU A 129 14.05 -10.53 0.50
CA GLU A 129 14.90 -11.14 -0.52
C GLU A 129 14.31 -12.47 -1.01
N LYS A 130 13.93 -13.35 -0.08
CA LYS A 130 13.26 -14.61 -0.41
C LYS A 130 11.95 -14.40 -1.20
N THR A 131 11.16 -13.40 -0.82
CA THR A 131 9.91 -13.08 -1.51
C THR A 131 10.19 -12.60 -2.94
N GLN A 132 11.13 -11.67 -3.11
CA GLN A 132 11.53 -11.15 -4.43
C GLN A 132 12.14 -12.25 -5.31
N GLU A 133 12.93 -13.17 -4.76
CA GLU A 133 13.48 -14.33 -5.46
C GLU A 133 12.36 -15.26 -5.97
N VAL A 134 11.39 -15.59 -5.11
CA VAL A 134 10.28 -16.46 -5.50
C VAL A 134 9.41 -15.80 -6.55
N LEU A 135 9.06 -14.53 -6.37
CA LEU A 135 8.22 -13.78 -7.31
C LEU A 135 8.98 -13.34 -8.57
N ALA A 136 10.31 -13.41 -8.57
CA ALA A 136 11.21 -12.91 -9.60
C ALA A 136 10.94 -11.45 -9.98
N ARG A 137 10.66 -10.60 -8.98
CA ARG A 137 10.37 -9.17 -9.15
C ARG A 137 10.68 -8.39 -7.89
N ARG A 138 10.93 -7.09 -8.06
CA ARG A 138 10.98 -6.12 -6.96
C ARG A 138 9.59 -5.95 -6.36
N ILE A 139 9.52 -5.87 -5.03
CA ILE A 139 8.29 -5.54 -4.29
C ILE A 139 8.43 -4.16 -3.62
N ALA A 140 7.31 -3.56 -3.24
CA ALA A 140 7.27 -2.40 -2.36
C ALA A 140 6.82 -2.79 -0.94
N ILE A 141 7.31 -2.05 0.05
CA ILE A 141 6.98 -2.27 1.46
C ILE A 141 6.27 -1.05 2.02
N GLU A 142 5.16 -1.28 2.71
CA GLU A 142 4.32 -0.23 3.29
C GLU A 142 4.64 0.07 4.75
N ASN A 143 4.53 1.35 5.12
CA ASN A 143 4.57 1.83 6.50
C ASN A 143 3.26 1.51 7.25
N PRO A 144 3.33 0.83 8.40
CA PRO A 144 2.13 0.53 9.18
C PRO A 144 1.62 1.76 9.94
N THR A 145 0.36 1.71 10.37
CA THR A 145 -0.15 2.62 11.41
C THR A 145 0.36 2.24 12.80
N HIS A 146 0.73 3.23 13.61
CA HIS A 146 1.08 3.06 15.02
C HIS A 146 0.00 3.61 15.95
N TYR A 147 -0.55 2.75 16.81
CA TYR A 147 -1.57 3.12 17.81
C TYR A 147 -1.01 3.38 19.22
N GLY A 148 0.27 3.09 19.45
CA GLY A 148 0.90 3.25 20.76
C GLY A 148 2.42 3.16 20.70
N GLU A 149 3.09 3.76 21.68
CA GLU A 149 4.55 3.76 21.74
C GLU A 149 5.08 2.36 22.06
N LEU A 150 5.86 1.81 21.15
CA LEU A 150 6.63 0.58 21.38
C LEU A 150 8.06 0.93 21.76
N LYS A 151 8.60 0.29 22.80
CA LYS A 151 9.98 0.51 23.25
C LYS A 151 10.95 -0.49 22.61
N GLY A 152 12.24 -0.17 22.66
CA GLY A 152 13.31 -1.06 22.20
C GLY A 152 13.65 -0.94 20.71
N HIS A 153 13.39 0.22 20.12
CA HIS A 153 13.85 0.54 18.77
C HIS A 153 15.34 0.88 18.77
N ASP A 154 16.11 0.21 17.92
CA ASP A 154 17.48 0.64 17.56
C ASP A 154 17.44 1.67 16.42
N TRP A 155 16.36 1.67 15.63
CA TRP A 155 16.18 2.50 14.43
C TRP A 155 14.91 3.36 14.51
N GLY A 156 15.03 4.61 14.07
CA GLY A 156 13.88 5.40 13.63
C GLY A 156 13.20 4.74 12.43
N GLU A 157 11.93 5.05 12.19
CA GLU A 157 11.17 4.40 11.11
C GLU A 157 11.79 4.63 9.74
N LEU A 158 12.04 5.90 9.41
CA LEU A 158 12.56 6.29 8.11
C LEU A 158 13.98 5.78 7.87
N ASP A 159 14.80 5.72 8.93
CA ASP A 159 16.14 5.12 8.86
C ASP A 159 16.06 3.60 8.64
N PHE A 160 15.10 2.92 9.28
CA PHE A 160 14.85 1.50 9.06
C PHE A 160 14.43 1.23 7.62
N PHE A 161 13.49 1.99 7.06
CA PHE A 161 13.09 1.88 5.65
C PHE A 161 14.23 2.20 4.67
N SER A 162 15.02 3.24 4.97
CA SER A 162 16.18 3.62 4.15
C SER A 162 17.21 2.49 4.11
N GLU A 163 17.52 1.88 5.25
CA GLU A 163 18.45 0.76 5.29
C GLU A 163 17.87 -0.53 4.69
N LEU A 164 16.56 -0.77 4.86
CA LEU A 164 15.85 -1.91 4.28
C LEU A 164 15.88 -1.88 2.74
N THR A 165 15.54 -0.74 2.17
CA THR A 165 15.55 -0.53 0.71
C THR A 165 16.97 -0.60 0.16
N ARG A 166 17.97 -0.07 0.87
CA ARG A 166 19.39 -0.16 0.48
C ARG A 166 19.90 -1.60 0.43
N ARG A 167 19.51 -2.46 1.38
CA ARG A 167 19.99 -3.86 1.44
C ARG A 167 19.29 -4.78 0.44
N THR A 168 17.97 -4.63 0.31
CA THR A 168 17.14 -5.59 -0.43
C THR A 168 16.80 -5.12 -1.85
N GLY A 169 17.01 -3.83 -2.13
CA GLY A 169 16.54 -3.19 -3.34
C GLY A 169 15.02 -3.06 -3.44
N CYS A 170 14.24 -3.33 -2.39
CA CYS A 170 12.78 -3.14 -2.41
C CYS A 170 12.41 -1.64 -2.57
N GLY A 171 11.17 -1.38 -2.96
CA GLY A 171 10.59 -0.04 -2.92
C GLY A 171 9.85 0.24 -1.62
N ILE A 172 9.29 1.44 -1.52
CA ILE A 172 8.33 1.84 -0.49
C ILE A 172 6.99 2.10 -1.16
N LEU A 173 5.93 1.59 -0.55
CA LEU A 173 4.58 2.08 -0.74
C LEU A 173 4.33 3.00 0.46
N LEU A 174 4.07 4.28 0.25
CA LEU A 174 3.87 5.19 1.36
C LEU A 174 2.38 5.44 1.55
N ASP A 175 1.82 4.93 2.63
CA ASP A 175 0.48 5.30 3.05
C ASP A 175 0.53 6.59 3.87
N VAL A 176 -0.09 7.66 3.34
CA VAL A 176 -0.12 8.98 3.96
C VAL A 176 -1.13 9.04 5.11
N ASN A 177 -2.20 8.26 5.03
CA ASN A 177 -3.16 8.12 6.12
C ASN A 177 -2.47 7.49 7.34
N ASN A 178 -1.66 6.44 7.17
CA ASN A 178 -0.90 5.80 8.23
C ASN A 178 0.11 6.76 8.89
N VAL A 179 0.73 7.64 8.11
CA VAL A 179 1.58 8.72 8.65
C VAL A 179 0.76 9.67 9.51
N TYR A 180 -0.40 10.13 9.02
CA TYR A 180 -1.28 11.04 9.76
C TYR A 180 -1.77 10.41 11.07
N LEU A 181 -2.26 9.17 11.01
CA LEU A 181 -2.74 8.42 12.16
C LEU A 181 -1.66 8.21 13.21
N SER A 182 -0.48 7.77 12.78
CA SER A 182 0.66 7.56 13.68
C SER A 182 1.09 8.86 14.35
N ALA A 183 1.14 9.96 13.59
CA ALA A 183 1.50 11.28 14.10
C ALA A 183 0.49 11.78 15.14
N TYR A 184 -0.80 11.63 14.85
CA TYR A 184 -1.87 11.99 15.77
C TYR A 184 -1.83 11.16 17.05
N ASN A 185 -1.76 9.83 16.93
CA ASN A 185 -1.82 8.91 18.06
C ASN A 185 -0.58 8.98 18.96
N LEU A 186 0.61 9.23 18.40
CA LEU A 186 1.87 9.27 19.14
C LEU A 186 2.36 10.69 19.47
N GLY A 187 1.74 11.73 18.91
CA GLY A 187 2.05 13.12 19.18
C GLY A 187 3.34 13.63 18.53
N PHE A 188 3.70 13.13 17.34
CA PHE A 188 4.78 13.69 16.52
C PHE A 188 4.23 14.50 15.34
N ASP A 189 5.07 15.28 14.65
CA ASP A 189 4.65 16.07 13.48
C ASP A 189 4.66 15.23 12.19
N ALA A 190 3.49 15.07 11.58
CA ALA A 190 3.34 14.37 10.30
C ALA A 190 4.08 15.09 9.15
N ASN A 191 4.20 16.42 9.19
CA ASN A 191 4.94 17.17 8.16
C ASN A 191 6.42 16.84 8.22
N ASP A 192 7.00 16.77 9.42
CA ASP A 192 8.40 16.36 9.61
C ASP A 192 8.61 14.94 9.10
N TYR A 193 7.68 14.02 9.36
CA TYR A 193 7.75 12.67 8.78
C TYR A 193 7.76 12.73 7.26
N ILE A 194 6.76 13.41 6.68
CA ILE A 194 6.62 13.55 5.23
C ILE A 194 7.90 14.11 4.66
N ASP A 195 8.47 15.20 5.18
CA ASP A 195 9.66 15.87 4.66
C ASP A 195 10.92 15.01 4.64
N ASN A 196 11.01 14.00 5.50
CA ASN A 196 12.17 13.14 5.63
C ASN A 196 12.01 11.77 4.95
N VAL A 197 10.84 11.43 4.38
CA VAL A 197 10.65 10.16 3.64
C VAL A 197 11.69 10.04 2.51
N PRO A 198 12.35 8.88 2.35
CA PRO A 198 13.34 8.65 1.29
C PRO A 198 12.66 8.61 -0.09
N CYS A 199 12.63 9.76 -0.77
CA CYS A 199 11.82 10.02 -1.95
C CYS A 199 12.10 9.12 -3.16
N ASP A 200 13.37 8.74 -3.38
CA ASP A 200 13.79 7.99 -4.57
C ASP A 200 13.22 6.57 -4.63
N VAL A 201 12.87 6.01 -3.47
CA VAL A 201 12.40 4.63 -3.35
C VAL A 201 10.88 4.48 -3.21
N VAL A 202 10.13 5.59 -3.12
CA VAL A 202 8.65 5.57 -3.08
C VAL A 202 8.09 5.18 -4.46
N LEU A 203 7.50 4.00 -4.58
CA LEU A 203 6.97 3.46 -5.84
C LEU A 203 5.47 3.68 -6.00
N GLU A 204 4.74 3.78 -4.89
CA GLU A 204 3.29 3.97 -4.83
C GLU A 204 2.93 4.75 -3.56
N ILE A 205 1.81 5.47 -3.60
CA ILE A 205 1.27 6.25 -2.48
C ILE A 205 -0.17 5.79 -2.22
N HIS A 206 -0.51 5.55 -0.97
CA HIS A 206 -1.88 5.23 -0.56
C HIS A 206 -2.52 6.42 0.15
N LEU A 207 -3.81 6.61 -0.15
CA LEU A 207 -4.69 7.60 0.47
C LEU A 207 -5.97 6.89 0.90
N ALA A 208 -6.24 6.94 2.20
CA ALA A 208 -7.46 6.43 2.79
C ALA A 208 -8.07 7.45 3.76
N GLY A 209 -9.28 7.16 4.23
CA GLY A 209 -9.84 7.80 5.41
C GLY A 209 -9.84 6.86 6.60
N HIS A 210 -10.03 7.43 7.78
CA HIS A 210 -9.93 6.74 9.06
C HIS A 210 -11.20 6.87 9.89
N GLY A 211 -11.28 6.09 10.97
CA GLY A 211 -12.31 6.17 11.99
C GLY A 211 -11.77 6.73 13.31
N GLU A 212 -12.68 7.09 14.20
CA GLU A 212 -12.37 7.35 15.61
C GLU A 212 -12.66 6.08 16.42
N ASP A 213 -11.84 5.81 17.44
CA ASP A 213 -12.17 4.80 18.43
C ASP A 213 -13.36 5.27 19.28
N GLY A 214 -14.36 4.41 19.48
CA GLY A 214 -15.58 4.77 20.19
C GLY A 214 -15.38 4.99 21.70
N GLU A 215 -14.25 4.53 22.24
CA GLU A 215 -13.95 4.55 23.67
C GLU A 215 -12.76 5.42 24.05
N SER A 216 -11.95 5.85 23.08
CA SER A 216 -10.76 6.68 23.30
C SER A 216 -10.61 7.75 22.21
N ALA A 217 -9.60 8.61 22.34
CA ALA A 217 -9.29 9.60 21.30
C ALA A 217 -8.40 9.03 20.18
N LEU A 218 -8.22 7.70 20.09
CA LEU A 218 -7.39 7.11 19.05
C LEU A 218 -8.08 7.21 17.69
N LEU A 219 -7.30 7.51 16.66
CA LEU A 219 -7.73 7.34 15.28
C LEU A 219 -7.35 5.93 14.82
N ILE A 220 -8.30 5.25 14.19
CA ILE A 220 -8.21 3.86 13.74
C ILE A 220 -8.17 3.79 12.23
N ASP A 221 -7.33 2.90 11.73
CA ASP A 221 -7.13 2.69 10.31
C ASP A 221 -8.25 1.82 9.72
N SER A 222 -9.44 2.42 9.61
CA SER A 222 -10.65 1.69 9.23
C SER A 222 -10.84 1.55 7.73
N HIS A 223 -10.21 2.43 6.95
CA HIS A 223 -10.39 2.55 5.50
C HIS A 223 -11.88 2.56 5.11
N ALA A 224 -12.72 3.16 5.96
CA ALA A 224 -14.18 3.19 5.83
C ALA A 224 -14.72 4.59 5.50
N ALA A 225 -13.90 5.63 5.69
CA ALA A 225 -14.28 7.03 5.55
C ALA A 225 -13.61 7.71 4.35
N PRO A 226 -14.20 8.79 3.79
CA PRO A 226 -13.53 9.67 2.84
C PRO A 226 -12.14 10.09 3.30
N VAL A 227 -11.22 10.25 2.35
CA VAL A 227 -9.87 10.75 2.64
C VAL A 227 -10.00 12.11 3.31
N ALA A 228 -9.46 12.23 4.52
CA ALA A 228 -9.61 13.44 5.34
C ALA A 228 -8.75 14.60 4.78
N ASP A 229 -9.20 15.84 4.98
CA ASP A 229 -8.46 17.02 4.49
C ASP A 229 -7.01 17.11 4.99
N PRO A 230 -6.67 16.78 6.25
CA PRO A 230 -5.27 16.73 6.68
C PRO A 230 -4.41 15.71 5.92
N VAL A 231 -5.00 14.60 5.47
CA VAL A 231 -4.30 13.58 4.65
C VAL A 231 -4.06 14.14 3.25
N TRP A 232 -5.03 14.86 2.68
CA TRP A 232 -4.83 15.57 1.41
C TRP A 232 -3.72 16.63 1.50
N ASP A 233 -3.65 17.41 2.58
CA ASP A 233 -2.61 18.42 2.77
C ASP A 233 -1.21 17.77 2.80
N LEU A 234 -1.06 16.65 3.51
CA LEU A 234 0.19 15.87 3.55
C LEU A 234 0.54 15.27 2.19
N PHE A 235 -0.45 14.79 1.45
CA PHE A 235 -0.27 14.25 0.09
C PHE A 235 0.21 15.33 -0.88
N GLU A 236 -0.42 16.51 -0.87
CA GLU A 236 -0.01 17.66 -1.68
C GLU A 236 1.43 18.08 -1.37
N ARG A 237 1.79 18.16 -0.07
CA ARG A 237 3.15 18.44 0.39
C ARG A 237 4.15 17.39 -0.11
N LEU A 238 3.81 16.10 0.01
CA LEU A 238 4.65 15.00 -0.43
C LEU A 238 4.90 15.08 -1.93
N VAL A 239 3.84 15.20 -2.73
CA VAL A 239 3.91 15.23 -4.20
C VAL A 239 4.69 16.46 -4.69
N ALA A 240 4.52 17.62 -4.06
CA ALA A 240 5.33 18.80 -4.35
C ALA A 240 6.83 18.57 -4.13
N ARG A 241 7.21 17.71 -3.17
CA ARG A 241 8.62 17.39 -2.88
C ARG A 241 9.18 16.30 -3.78
N ILE A 242 8.44 15.21 -4.00
CA ILE A 242 8.96 13.97 -4.62
C ILE A 242 8.50 13.75 -6.06
N GLY A 243 7.65 14.66 -6.57
CA GLY A 243 6.98 14.55 -7.84
C GLY A 243 5.85 13.53 -7.84
N ALA A 244 5.15 13.44 -8.97
CA ALA A 244 4.05 12.50 -9.14
C ALA A 244 4.52 11.03 -9.04
N ARG A 245 3.84 10.25 -8.20
CA ARG A 245 3.94 8.78 -8.13
C ARG A 245 2.54 8.18 -8.36
N PRO A 246 2.43 6.90 -8.75
CA PRO A 246 1.17 6.18 -8.70
C PRO A 246 0.51 6.34 -7.33
N THR A 247 -0.76 6.73 -7.30
CA THR A 247 -1.50 6.96 -6.06
C THR A 247 -2.81 6.21 -6.07
N ILE A 248 -3.16 5.50 -5.01
CA ILE A 248 -4.45 4.80 -4.90
C ILE A 248 -5.36 5.53 -3.91
N ILE A 249 -6.66 5.56 -4.22
CA ILE A 249 -7.69 5.77 -3.20
C ILE A 249 -8.09 4.41 -2.67
N GLU A 250 -7.81 4.18 -1.39
CA GLU A 250 -8.16 2.96 -0.69
C GLU A 250 -9.49 3.10 0.05
N ARG A 251 -10.30 2.04 -0.04
CA ARG A 251 -11.61 1.95 0.60
C ARG A 251 -11.96 0.48 0.79
N ASP A 252 -11.86 0.02 2.03
CA ASP A 252 -12.01 -1.39 2.37
C ASP A 252 -13.31 -1.74 3.05
N ASP A 253 -13.90 -0.78 3.75
CA ASP A 253 -15.22 -0.92 4.35
C ASP A 253 -16.13 0.26 3.99
N GLU A 254 -17.42 0.15 4.30
CA GLU A 254 -18.45 1.13 3.98
C GLU A 254 -18.38 1.59 2.50
N ILE A 255 -18.23 0.59 1.61
CA ILE A 255 -17.88 0.79 0.21
C ILE A 255 -18.89 1.71 -0.49
N PRO A 256 -18.49 2.93 -0.90
CA PRO A 256 -19.41 3.88 -1.50
C PRO A 256 -19.67 3.53 -2.97
N PRO A 257 -20.65 4.18 -3.61
CA PRO A 257 -20.83 4.09 -5.06
C PRO A 257 -19.55 4.44 -5.82
N PHE A 258 -19.29 3.75 -6.94
CA PHE A 258 -18.04 3.88 -7.70
C PHE A 258 -17.73 5.33 -8.13
N ASN A 259 -18.75 6.14 -8.43
CA ASN A 259 -18.59 7.54 -8.80
C ASN A 259 -18.07 8.43 -7.65
N VAL A 260 -18.28 8.04 -6.39
CA VAL A 260 -17.71 8.73 -5.22
C VAL A 260 -16.19 8.48 -5.18
N LEU A 261 -15.76 7.23 -5.36
CA LEU A 261 -14.34 6.88 -5.45
C LEU A 261 -13.65 7.58 -6.63
N LEU A 262 -14.34 7.68 -7.77
CA LEU A 262 -13.82 8.44 -8.92
C LEU A 262 -13.66 9.95 -8.61
N GLY A 263 -14.49 10.51 -7.74
CA GLY A 263 -14.36 11.89 -7.27
C GLY A 263 -13.08 12.12 -6.46
N GLU A 264 -12.81 11.26 -5.47
CA GLU A 264 -11.56 11.30 -4.69
C GLU A 264 -10.35 11.04 -5.58
N ARG A 265 -10.45 10.07 -6.49
CA ARG A 265 -9.41 9.76 -7.46
C ARG A 265 -9.12 10.94 -8.41
N ALA A 266 -10.14 11.72 -8.79
CA ALA A 266 -9.96 12.92 -9.60
C ALA A 266 -9.24 14.03 -8.83
N ARG A 267 -9.49 14.18 -7.52
CA ARG A 267 -8.71 15.08 -6.65
C ARG A 267 -7.24 14.67 -6.62
N ALA A 268 -6.95 13.39 -6.37
CA ALA A 268 -5.58 12.88 -6.39
C ALA A 268 -4.90 13.10 -7.75
N GLN A 269 -5.58 12.78 -8.86
CA GLN A 269 -5.05 13.01 -10.21
C GLN A 269 -4.71 14.47 -10.47
N SER A 270 -5.51 15.42 -9.96
CA SER A 270 -5.28 16.85 -10.15
C SER A 270 -4.00 17.33 -9.46
N VAL A 271 -3.71 16.82 -8.26
CA VAL A 271 -2.44 17.07 -7.55
C VAL A 271 -1.24 16.50 -8.33
N LEU A 272 -1.37 15.27 -8.83
CA LEU A 272 -0.32 14.64 -9.63
C LEU A 272 -0.04 15.40 -10.94
N ASP A 273 -1.07 15.92 -11.60
CA ASP A 273 -0.94 16.68 -12.84
C ASP A 273 -0.31 18.05 -12.61
N ALA A 274 -0.64 18.72 -11.50
CA ALA A 274 -0.03 20.00 -11.11
C ALA A 274 1.49 19.85 -10.93
N ALA A 275 1.95 18.82 -10.22
CA ALA A 275 3.38 18.58 -10.01
C ALA A 275 4.14 18.23 -11.31
N LYS A 276 3.48 17.61 -12.29
CA LYS A 276 4.08 17.37 -13.62
C LYS A 276 4.21 18.66 -14.44
N GLY A 277 3.33 19.63 -14.22
CA GLY A 277 3.34 20.94 -14.90
C GLY A 277 4.47 21.86 -14.42
N GLU A 278 4.87 21.76 -13.16
CA GLU A 278 5.92 22.58 -12.54
C GLU A 278 7.35 22.10 -12.86
N ALA A 279 7.51 20.85 -13.32
CA ALA A 279 8.80 20.26 -13.68
C ALA A 279 9.27 20.57 -15.13
N LYS A 280 8.59 21.49 -15.83
CA LYS A 280 8.93 21.96 -17.20
C LYS A 280 9.50 23.37 -17.21
#